data_AF-A0A8D8DQI4-F1
#
_entry.id   AF-A0A8D8DQI4-F1
#
_cell.length_a   1.000
_cell.length_b   1.000
_cell.length_c   1.000
_cell.angle_alpha   90.00
_cell.angle_beta   90.00
_cell.angle_gamma   90.00
#
_symmetry.space_group_name_H-M   'P 1'
#
loop_
_entity.id
_entity.type
_entity.pdbx_description
1 polymer ?
#
loop_
_entity_poly.entity_id
_entity_poly.type
_entity_poly.pdbx_seq_one_letter_code
_entity_poly.pdbx_strand_id
1 'polypeptide(L)'
;MCGGFSCSKNALISLNILYVMVGFLLIGVGVYGRAASIVTNLPIIGGILACGVILILISVLGLIGAVKHHQVMLFFYMIILFMLFLIQFSIACSCLAVNPEQQRQFAEQGWSLAPADLKQQVQEEFLCCGFNATTTDDHPSCAQVNLKCCPDGAPETCQCSPC
;
A
#
# COMPACT_ATOMS: atom_id res chain seq x y z
N MET A 1 -7.35 33.78 14.86
CA MET A 1 -6.46 34.34 13.81
C MET A 1 -5.02 34.16 14.24
N CYS A 2 -4.33 33.13 13.75
CA CYS A 2 -2.90 32.92 13.99
C CYS A 2 -2.15 33.28 12.71
N GLY A 3 -2.05 34.58 12.40
CA GLY A 3 -1.51 35.11 11.13
C GLY A 3 -0.05 35.61 11.21
N GLY A 4 0.62 35.43 12.35
CA GLY A 4 2.00 35.87 12.54
C GLY A 4 3.03 34.86 12.04
N PHE A 5 4.15 35.34 11.48
CA PHE A 5 5.27 34.54 10.98
C PHE A 5 5.77 33.48 11.99
N SER A 6 5.76 33.80 13.28
CA SER A 6 6.15 32.86 14.35
C SER A 6 5.16 31.71 14.54
N CYS A 7 3.86 31.94 14.32
CA CYS A 7 2.84 30.88 14.43
C CYS A 7 2.99 29.89 13.26
N SER A 8 3.11 30.40 12.03
CA SER A 8 3.34 29.58 10.84
C SER A 8 4.66 28.81 10.92
N LYS A 9 5.72 29.43 11.44
CA LYS A 9 7.01 28.78 11.69
C LYS A 9 6.87 27.62 12.68
N ASN A 10 6.26 27.85 13.84
CA ASN A 10 6.12 26.82 14.87
C ASN A 10 5.20 25.68 14.41
N ALA A 11 4.16 25.99 13.64
CA ALA A 11 3.30 24.99 13.02
C ALA A 11 4.07 24.12 12.01
N LEU A 12 4.87 24.74 11.13
CA LEU A 12 5.68 24.03 10.15
C LEU A 12 6.72 23.12 10.81
N ILE A 13 7.38 23.61 11.87
CA ILE A 13 8.32 22.82 12.68
C ILE A 13 7.61 21.62 13.31
N SER A 14 6.47 21.85 13.97
CA SER A 14 5.68 20.80 14.63
C SER A 14 5.20 19.74 13.63
N LEU A 15 4.74 20.16 12.46
CA LEU A 15 4.26 19.29 11.39
C LEU A 15 5.39 18.42 10.82
N ASN A 16 6.58 18.98 10.59
CA ASN A 16 7.72 18.18 10.12
C ASN A 16 8.21 17.18 11.19
N ILE A 17 8.17 17.54 12.48
CA ILE A 17 8.47 16.59 13.57
C ILE A 17 7.47 15.44 13.57
N LEU A 18 6.18 15.75 13.43
CA LEU A 18 5.13 14.73 13.32
C LEU A 18 5.38 13.80 12.12
N TYR A 19 5.76 14.34 10.97
CA TYR A 19 6.05 13.54 9.78
C TYR A 19 7.30 12.66 9.92
N VAL A 20 8.31 13.08 10.67
CA VAL A 20 9.44 12.21 11.04
C VAL A 20 8.93 11.01 11.86
N MET A 21 8.06 11.24 12.85
CA MET A 21 7.47 10.16 13.67
C MET A 21 6.65 9.19 12.82
N VAL A 22 5.83 9.72 11.90
CA VAL A 22 5.05 8.91 10.95
C VAL A 22 5.97 8.10 10.04
N GLY A 23 7.06 8.69 9.55
CA GLY A 23 8.04 7.99 8.71
C GLY A 23 8.68 6.79 9.42
N PHE A 24 9.07 6.94 10.69
CA PHE A 24 9.57 5.82 11.50
C PHE A 24 8.50 4.75 11.74
N LEU A 25 7.25 5.15 11.96
CA LEU A 25 6.13 4.23 12.09
C LEU A 25 5.92 3.41 10.81
N LEU A 26 5.92 4.05 9.63
CA LEU A 26 5.79 3.38 8.34
C LEU A 26 6.91 2.35 8.12
N ILE A 27 8.15 2.72 8.44
CA ILE A 27 9.29 1.79 8.36
C ILE A 27 9.12 0.63 9.34
N GLY A 28 8.75 0.92 10.60
CA GLY A 28 8.54 -0.09 11.63
C GLY A 28 7.47 -1.12 11.24
N VAL A 29 6.32 -0.66 10.77
CA VAL A 29 5.23 -1.52 10.29
C VAL A 29 5.66 -2.32 9.05
N GLY A 30 6.36 -1.69 8.10
CA GLY A 30 6.86 -2.38 6.90
C GLY A 30 7.88 -3.47 7.21
N VAL A 31 8.83 -3.21 8.12
CA VAL A 31 9.82 -4.20 8.56
C VAL A 31 9.16 -5.33 9.35
N TYR A 32 8.23 -5.00 10.26
CA TYR A 32 7.48 -6.00 11.02
C TYR A 32 6.66 -6.90 10.11
N GLY A 33 5.92 -6.33 9.14
CA GLY A 33 5.13 -7.08 8.18
C GLY A 33 5.98 -8.04 7.32
N ARG A 34 7.19 -7.60 6.94
CA ARG A 34 8.16 -8.47 6.26
C ARG A 34 8.66 -9.60 7.16
N ALA A 35 9.04 -9.29 8.41
CA ALA A 35 9.62 -10.26 9.34
C ALA A 35 8.62 -11.30 9.85
N ALA A 36 7.35 -10.93 9.99
CA ALA A 36 6.28 -11.83 10.41
C ALA A 36 5.81 -12.80 9.32
N SER A 37 6.39 -12.74 8.11
CA SER A 37 6.02 -13.57 6.95
C SER A 37 4.54 -13.51 6.54
N ILE A 38 3.81 -12.47 6.96
CA ILE A 38 2.38 -12.30 6.66
C ILE A 38 2.20 -11.95 5.17
N VAL A 39 3.16 -11.24 4.58
CA VAL A 39 3.13 -10.78 3.18
C VAL A 39 4.56 -10.82 2.64
N THR A 40 5.10 -11.98 2.28
CA THR A 40 6.55 -12.16 2.17
C THR A 40 7.23 -11.46 0.99
N ASN A 41 6.52 -11.09 -0.09
CA ASN A 41 7.16 -10.53 -1.29
C ASN A 41 6.25 -9.59 -2.11
N LEU A 42 5.36 -8.82 -1.48
CA LEU A 42 4.54 -7.89 -2.26
C LEU A 42 5.32 -6.59 -2.53
N PRO A 43 5.31 -6.10 -3.79
CA PRO A 43 5.82 -4.76 -4.14
C PRO A 43 5.28 -3.64 -3.23
N ILE A 44 4.09 -3.87 -2.64
CA ILE A 44 3.43 -2.98 -1.69
C ILE A 44 4.31 -2.69 -0.46
N ILE A 45 5.00 -3.69 0.11
CA ILE A 45 5.88 -3.48 1.27
C ILE A 45 7.06 -2.59 0.89
N GLY A 46 7.66 -2.84 -0.29
CA GLY A 46 8.71 -1.99 -0.82
C GLY A 46 8.26 -0.53 -0.96
N GLY A 47 7.02 -0.33 -1.44
CA GLY A 47 6.38 0.98 -1.50
C GLY A 47 6.28 1.66 -0.13
N ILE A 48 5.72 0.98 0.89
CA ILE A 48 5.57 1.54 2.24
C ILE A 48 6.92 1.93 2.85
N LEU A 49 7.94 1.08 2.71
CA LEU A 49 9.29 1.36 3.20
C LEU A 49 9.91 2.57 2.50
N ALA A 50 9.82 2.63 1.17
CA ALA A 50 10.32 3.76 0.38
C ALA A 50 9.60 5.06 0.76
N CYS A 51 8.27 5.03 0.90
CA CYS A 51 7.48 6.18 1.36
C CYS A 51 7.94 6.66 2.75
N GLY A 52 8.18 5.74 3.69
CA GLY A 52 8.69 6.09 5.02
C GLY A 52 10.04 6.79 4.98
N VAL A 53 11.00 6.27 4.21
CA VAL A 53 12.34 6.88 4.06
C VAL A 53 12.26 8.26 3.40
N ILE A 54 11.51 8.38 2.29
CA ILE A 54 11.34 9.65 1.57
C ILE A 54 10.66 10.69 2.48
N LEU A 55 9.65 10.28 3.25
CA LEU A 55 8.95 11.17 4.18
C LEU A 55 9.92 11.73 5.25
N ILE A 56 10.79 10.89 5.82
CA ILE A 56 11.81 11.34 6.79
C ILE A 56 12.75 12.35 6.14
N LEU A 57 13.27 12.07 4.93
CA LEU A 57 14.21 12.96 4.24
C LEU A 57 13.60 14.34 3.96
N ILE A 58 12.38 14.37 3.43
CA ILE A 58 11.66 15.62 3.14
C ILE A 58 11.36 16.38 4.44
N SER A 59 10.98 15.66 5.50
CA SER A 59 10.66 16.26 6.79
C SER A 59 11.88 16.88 7.47
N VAL A 60 13.04 16.22 7.38
CA VAL A 60 14.31 16.76 7.88
C VAL A 60 14.72 18.00 7.10
N LEU A 61 14.58 17.99 5.77
CA LEU A 61 14.85 19.15 4.92
C LEU A 61 13.93 20.33 5.28
N GLY A 62 12.62 20.07 5.46
CA GLY A 62 11.64 21.06 5.89
C GLY A 62 11.94 21.63 7.28
N LEU A 63 12.33 20.78 8.23
CA LEU A 63 12.70 21.17 9.59
C LEU A 63 13.95 22.06 9.60
N ILE A 64 15.03 21.63 8.93
CA ILE A 64 16.28 22.40 8.84
C ILE A 64 16.01 23.74 8.16
N GLY A 65 15.27 23.75 7.06
CA GLY A 65 14.91 24.97 6.37
C GLY A 65 14.14 25.95 7.26
N ALA A 66 13.16 25.44 8.04
CA ALA A 66 12.34 26.27 8.93
C ALA A 66 13.12 26.82 10.13
N VAL A 67 14.04 26.03 10.70
CA VAL A 67 14.86 26.42 11.85
C VAL A 67 15.99 27.37 11.44
N LYS A 68 16.70 27.05 10.36
CA LYS A 68 17.86 27.82 9.88
C LYS A 68 17.48 29.02 9.01
N HIS A 69 16.19 29.23 8.73
CA HIS A 69 15.70 30.29 7.84
C HIS A 69 16.37 30.28 6.45
N HIS A 70 16.77 29.10 5.97
CA HIS A 70 17.49 28.95 4.72
C HIS A 70 16.50 28.97 3.54
N GLN A 71 16.23 30.16 3.00
CA GLN A 71 15.24 30.40 1.96
C GLN A 71 15.38 29.47 0.75
N VAL A 72 16.62 29.19 0.32
CA VAL A 72 16.87 28.29 -0.81
C VAL A 72 16.48 26.84 -0.50
N MET A 73 16.63 26.37 0.76
CA MET A 73 16.18 25.03 1.14
C MET A 73 14.67 24.95 1.20
N LEU A 74 14.01 26.00 1.71
CA LEU A 74 12.55 26.13 1.68
C LEU A 74 12.01 26.14 0.25
N PHE A 75 12.71 26.75 -0.69
CA PHE A 75 12.32 26.75 -2.09
C PHE A 75 12.30 25.34 -2.68
N PHE A 76 13.37 24.56 -2.48
CA PHE A 76 13.39 23.15 -2.90
C PHE A 76 12.32 22.31 -2.19
N TYR A 77 12.12 22.53 -0.89
CA TYR A 77 11.05 21.88 -0.12
C TYR A 77 9.68 22.12 -0.77
N MET A 78 9.36 23.37 -1.12
CA MET A 78 8.07 23.69 -1.76
C MET A 78 7.92 23.06 -3.14
N ILE A 79 9.00 23.00 -3.94
CA ILE A 79 8.98 22.30 -5.24
C ILE A 79 8.69 20.81 -5.04
N ILE A 80 9.37 20.15 -4.09
CA ILE A 80 9.16 18.73 -3.82
C ILE A 80 7.73 18.47 -3.35
N LEU A 81 7.20 19.28 -2.42
CA LEU A 81 5.82 19.16 -1.96
C LEU A 81 4.81 19.36 -3.09
N PHE A 82 5.06 20.30 -3.99
CA PHE A 82 4.20 20.53 -5.14
C PHE A 82 4.19 19.31 -6.08
N MET A 83 5.35 18.71 -6.34
CA MET A 83 5.42 17.46 -7.12
C MET A 83 4.67 16.32 -6.43
N LEU A 84 4.82 16.16 -5.11
CA LEU A 84 4.07 15.17 -4.34
C LEU A 84 2.56 15.41 -4.40
N PHE A 85 2.13 16.68 -4.34
CA PHE A 85 0.72 17.03 -4.49
C PHE A 85 0.18 16.62 -5.87
N LEU A 86 0.91 16.89 -6.96
CA LEU A 86 0.50 16.46 -8.30
C LEU A 86 0.40 14.94 -8.42
N ILE A 87 1.35 14.20 -7.82
CA ILE A 87 1.32 12.73 -7.81
C ILE A 87 0.11 12.23 -7.02
N GLN A 88 -0.12 12.75 -5.80
CA GLN A 88 -1.26 12.36 -4.96
C GLN A 88 -2.60 12.68 -5.63
N PHE A 89 -2.72 13.87 -6.22
CA PHE A 89 -3.90 14.27 -6.96
C PHE A 89 -4.15 13.35 -8.16
N SER A 90 -3.09 12.99 -8.91
CA SER A 90 -3.20 12.05 -10.03
C SER A 90 -3.64 10.67 -9.55
N ILE A 91 -3.04 10.13 -8.49
CA ILE A 91 -3.43 8.82 -7.92
C ILE A 91 -4.88 8.85 -7.46
N ALA A 92 -5.33 9.90 -6.76
CA ALA A 92 -6.71 10.04 -6.31
C ALA A 92 -7.70 10.05 -7.49
N CYS A 93 -7.39 10.81 -8.54
CA CYS A 93 -8.19 10.83 -9.77
C CYS A 93 -8.20 9.46 -10.46
N SER A 94 -7.05 8.76 -10.54
CA SER A 94 -6.97 7.42 -11.10
C SER A 94 -7.82 6.42 -10.31
N CYS A 95 -7.73 6.42 -8.98
CA CYS A 95 -8.53 5.54 -8.12
C CYS A 95 -10.04 5.80 -8.26
N LEU A 96 -10.46 7.05 -8.48
CA LEU A 96 -11.87 7.39 -8.72
C LEU A 96 -12.35 7.01 -10.14
N ALA A 97 -11.45 6.97 -11.12
CA ALA A 97 -11.78 6.67 -12.51
C ALA A 97 -11.79 5.16 -12.83
N VAL A 98 -11.19 4.33 -11.97
CA VAL A 98 -11.15 2.87 -12.17
C VAL A 98 -12.56 2.28 -12.06
N ASN A 99 -12.97 1.54 -13.10
CA ASN A 99 -14.20 0.78 -13.12
C ASN A 99 -13.98 -0.69 -12.70
N PRO A 100 -15.05 -1.46 -12.42
CA PRO A 100 -14.92 -2.86 -11.97
C PRO A 100 -14.16 -3.75 -12.96
N GLU A 101 -14.23 -3.46 -14.25
CA GLU A 101 -13.61 -4.30 -15.29
C GLU A 101 -12.10 -4.10 -15.29
N GLN A 102 -11.63 -2.86 -15.15
CA GLN A 102 -10.22 -2.55 -14.93
C GLN A 102 -9.71 -3.14 -13.62
N GLN A 103 -10.51 -3.07 -12.55
CA GLN A 103 -10.16 -3.69 -11.28
C GLN A 103 -9.97 -5.21 -11.43
N ARG A 104 -10.86 -5.89 -12.16
CA ARG A 104 -10.73 -7.33 -12.47
C ARG A 104 -9.47 -7.62 -13.28
N GLN A 105 -9.16 -6.79 -14.28
CA GLN A 105 -7.93 -6.95 -15.08
C GLN A 105 -6.66 -6.80 -14.24
N PHE A 106 -6.60 -5.83 -13.33
CA PHE A 106 -5.45 -5.68 -12.43
C PHE A 106 -5.32 -6.85 -11.47
N ALA A 107 -6.44 -7.38 -10.96
CA ALA A 107 -6.44 -8.59 -10.13
C ALA A 107 -5.97 -9.82 -10.93
N GLU A 108 -6.41 -9.98 -12.18
CA GLU A 108 -6.00 -11.08 -13.07
C GLU A 108 -4.50 -11.04 -13.37
N GLN A 109 -3.97 -9.85 -13.66
CA GLN A 109 -2.53 -9.63 -13.85
C GLN A 109 -1.75 -9.91 -12.57
N GLY A 110 -2.23 -9.40 -11.43
CA GLY A 110 -1.64 -9.64 -10.12
C GLY A 110 -1.60 -11.12 -9.77
N TRP A 111 -2.68 -11.85 -10.06
CA TRP A 111 -2.77 -13.29 -9.92
C TRP A 111 -1.75 -14.00 -10.82
N SER A 112 -1.65 -13.63 -12.09
CA SER A 112 -0.71 -14.27 -13.03
C SER A 112 0.76 -14.16 -12.59
N LEU A 113 1.12 -13.05 -11.94
CA LEU A 113 2.47 -12.77 -11.44
C LEU A 113 2.71 -13.29 -10.02
N ALA A 114 1.65 -13.65 -9.30
CA ALA A 114 1.76 -14.09 -7.91
C ALA A 114 2.42 -15.47 -7.81
N PRO A 115 3.33 -15.67 -6.84
CA PRO A 115 3.89 -16.99 -6.55
C PRO A 115 2.81 -17.92 -5.98
N ALA A 116 3.01 -19.24 -6.12
CA ALA A 116 2.05 -20.25 -5.66
C ALA A 116 1.68 -20.11 -4.18
N ASP A 117 2.65 -19.78 -3.31
CA ASP A 117 2.40 -19.58 -1.88
C ASP A 117 1.43 -18.42 -1.62
N LEU A 118 1.58 -17.31 -2.35
CA LEU A 118 0.69 -16.15 -2.23
C LEU A 118 -0.71 -16.47 -2.75
N LYS A 119 -0.80 -17.20 -3.88
CA LYS A 119 -2.09 -17.67 -4.39
C LYS A 119 -2.80 -18.55 -3.38
N GLN A 120 -2.08 -19.47 -2.73
CA GLN A 120 -2.64 -20.31 -1.68
C GLN A 120 -3.15 -19.49 -0.50
N GLN A 121 -2.38 -18.49 -0.03
CA GLN A 121 -2.81 -17.60 1.04
C GLN A 121 -4.08 -16.82 0.66
N VAL A 122 -4.16 -16.30 -0.57
CA VAL A 122 -5.36 -15.61 -1.07
C VAL A 122 -6.57 -16.56 -1.07
N GLN A 123 -6.41 -17.80 -1.56
CA GLN A 123 -7.49 -18.79 -1.54
C GLN A 123 -7.99 -19.07 -0.11
N GLU A 124 -7.07 -19.24 0.84
CA GLU A 124 -7.42 -19.54 2.24
C GLU A 124 -8.08 -18.36 2.97
N GLU A 125 -7.61 -17.14 2.73
CA GLU A 125 -8.10 -15.90 3.36
C GLU A 125 -9.47 -15.48 2.80
N PHE A 126 -9.66 -15.57 1.48
CA PHE A 126 -10.88 -15.15 0.80
C PHE A 126 -11.89 -16.29 0.55
N LEU A 127 -11.56 -17.52 0.95
CA LEU A 127 -12.39 -18.71 0.74
C LEU A 127 -12.80 -18.88 -0.74
N CYS A 128 -11.83 -18.76 -1.63
CA CYS A 128 -12.00 -18.80 -3.08
C CYS A 128 -11.02 -19.81 -3.71
N CYS A 129 -11.24 -20.18 -4.98
CA CYS A 129 -10.41 -21.15 -5.70
C CYS A 129 -10.18 -20.74 -7.16
N GLY A 130 -8.91 -20.51 -7.52
CA GLY A 130 -8.53 -20.07 -8.87
C GLY A 130 -9.07 -18.68 -9.24
N PHE A 131 -8.43 -17.98 -10.17
CA PHE A 131 -8.96 -16.67 -10.61
C PHE A 131 -10.04 -16.83 -11.70
N ASN A 132 -9.97 -17.93 -12.45
CA ASN A 132 -10.94 -18.23 -13.48
C ASN A 132 -11.30 -19.72 -13.42
N ALA A 133 -12.58 -20.01 -13.19
CA ALA A 133 -13.12 -21.34 -12.93
C ALA A 133 -12.80 -22.39 -14.01
N THR A 134 -12.41 -21.96 -15.21
CA THR A 134 -12.13 -22.83 -16.35
C THR A 134 -10.65 -23.19 -16.50
N THR A 135 -9.76 -22.56 -15.73
CA THR A 135 -8.31 -22.75 -15.81
C THR A 135 -7.87 -23.59 -14.62
N THR A 136 -7.17 -24.69 -14.88
CA THR A 136 -6.82 -25.68 -13.84
C THR A 136 -5.34 -25.63 -13.43
N ASP A 137 -4.51 -24.93 -14.19
CA ASP A 137 -3.05 -24.83 -13.98
C ASP A 137 -2.61 -23.46 -13.44
N ASP A 138 -3.52 -22.51 -13.22
CA ASP A 138 -3.17 -21.15 -12.76
C ASP A 138 -3.10 -21.02 -11.24
N HIS A 139 -3.44 -22.08 -10.48
CA HIS A 139 -3.56 -22.03 -9.02
C HIS A 139 -3.11 -23.32 -8.31
N PRO A 140 -2.66 -23.26 -7.03
CA PRO A 140 -2.38 -24.44 -6.22
C PRO A 140 -3.68 -25.15 -5.79
N SER A 141 -3.57 -26.39 -5.30
CA SER A 141 -4.73 -27.23 -4.96
C SER A 141 -5.75 -26.53 -4.05
N CYS A 142 -7.02 -26.64 -4.41
CA CYS A 142 -8.15 -26.09 -3.64
C CYS A 142 -8.80 -27.09 -2.69
N ALA A 143 -8.22 -28.28 -2.49
CA ALA A 143 -8.84 -29.31 -1.66
C ALA A 143 -9.16 -28.83 -0.23
N GLN A 144 -8.23 -28.06 0.36
CA GLN A 144 -8.38 -27.55 1.73
C GLN A 144 -9.41 -26.42 1.84
N VAL A 145 -9.49 -25.53 0.85
CA VAL A 145 -10.46 -24.43 0.87
C VAL A 145 -11.86 -24.91 0.52
N ASN A 146 -11.99 -25.89 -0.40
CA ASN A 146 -13.27 -26.50 -0.74
C ASN A 146 -13.95 -27.14 0.48
N LEU A 147 -13.19 -27.78 1.38
CA LEU A 147 -13.73 -28.30 2.65
C LEU A 147 -14.33 -27.21 3.55
N LYS A 148 -13.90 -25.95 3.40
CA LYS A 148 -14.43 -24.82 4.17
C LYS A 148 -15.65 -24.17 3.49
N CYS A 149 -15.64 -24.03 2.16
CA CYS A 149 -16.76 -23.45 1.42
C CYS A 149 -17.95 -24.41 1.27
N CYS A 150 -17.69 -25.72 1.24
CA CYS A 150 -18.68 -26.77 1.01
C CYS A 150 -18.87 -27.58 2.30
N PRO A 151 -19.84 -27.22 3.17
CA PRO A 151 -20.11 -27.94 4.41
C PRO A 151 -20.70 -29.33 4.16
N ASP A 152 -20.73 -30.16 5.21
CA ASP A 152 -21.28 -31.52 5.18
C ASP A 152 -22.73 -31.54 4.67
N GLY A 153 -22.98 -32.31 3.60
CA GLY A 153 -24.25 -32.37 2.89
C GLY A 153 -24.31 -31.56 1.59
N ALA A 154 -23.22 -30.86 1.23
CA ALA A 154 -23.07 -30.24 -0.08
C ALA A 154 -23.01 -31.32 -1.20
N PRO A 155 -23.51 -31.03 -2.41
CA PRO A 155 -23.41 -31.93 -3.55
C PRO A 155 -21.95 -32.24 -3.88
N GLU A 156 -21.66 -33.44 -4.40
CA GLU A 156 -20.30 -33.86 -4.80
C GLU A 156 -19.63 -32.90 -5.82
N THR A 157 -20.42 -32.07 -6.48
CA THR A 157 -19.97 -31.04 -7.43
C THR A 157 -19.69 -29.68 -6.80
N CYS A 158 -19.75 -29.55 -5.47
CA CYS A 158 -19.53 -28.27 -4.79
C CYS A 158 -18.05 -27.84 -4.90
N GLN A 159 -17.84 -26.60 -5.33
CA GLN A 159 -16.53 -25.96 -5.44
C GLN A 159 -16.64 -24.52 -4.91
N CYS A 160 -15.58 -23.99 -4.30
CA CYS A 160 -15.52 -22.58 -3.93
C CYS A 160 -15.67 -21.70 -5.19
N SER A 161 -16.18 -20.48 -4.99
CA SER A 161 -16.22 -19.47 -6.05
C SER A 161 -14.80 -19.03 -6.46
N PRO A 162 -14.62 -18.52 -7.69
CA PRO A 162 -13.36 -17.93 -8.10
C PRO A 162 -12.92 -16.77 -7.21
N CYS A 163 -11.62 -16.61 -7.07
CA CYS A 163 -10.96 -15.37 -6.69
C CYS A 163 -11.02 -14.38 -7.88
#